data_AF-A0A0G1KE32-F1
#
_entry.id   AF-A0A0G1KE32-F1
#
_cell.length_a   1.000
_cell.length_b   1.000
_cell.length_c   1.000
_cell.angle_alpha   90.00
_cell.angle_beta   90.00
_cell.angle_gamma   90.00
#
_symmetry.space_group_name_H-M   'P 1'
#
loop_
_entity.id
_entity.type
_entity.pdbx_description
1 polymer ?
#
loop_
_entity_poly.entity_id
_entity_poly.type
_entity_poly.pdbx_seq_one_letter_code
_entity_poly.pdbx_strand_id
1 'polypeptide(L)'
;MEINNRRKKKRYGWLIFFATLNWLAIALVIWKVDPETIKDFILPGSYMPMTILVMGGVFWLLSILFLSAARALWWTMGLTIFLELRIFGLGTPINGLMILGLLMSWELYAYKSRAQKSKEKGMDPGSLGDTRDRQVRIGV
;
A
#
# COMPACT_ATOMS: atom_id res chain seq x y z
N MET A 1 -20.36 -5.30 -18.21
CA MET A 1 -19.31 -5.62 -17.19
C MET A 1 -17.86 -5.39 -17.69
N GLU A 2 -17.61 -5.22 -19.00
CA GLU A 2 -16.24 -5.17 -19.56
C GLU A 2 -15.46 -3.84 -19.41
N ILE A 3 -16.15 -2.70 -19.32
CA ILE A 3 -15.49 -1.38 -19.26
C ILE A 3 -14.63 -1.22 -17.98
N ASN A 4 -15.01 -1.89 -16.89
CA ASN A 4 -14.30 -1.81 -15.62
C ASN A 4 -12.92 -2.50 -15.68
N ASN A 5 -12.82 -3.62 -16.40
CA ASN A 5 -11.56 -4.35 -16.54
C ASN A 5 -10.53 -3.58 -17.37
N ARG A 6 -10.95 -2.85 -18.41
CA ARG A 6 -10.03 -2.00 -19.20
C ARG A 6 -9.48 -0.82 -18.38
N ARG A 7 -10.33 -0.18 -17.56
CA ARG A 7 -9.90 0.93 -16.68
C ARG A 7 -8.92 0.47 -15.60
N LYS A 8 -9.17 -0.70 -14.99
CA LYS A 8 -8.24 -1.33 -14.04
C LYS A 8 -6.89 -1.63 -14.70
N LYS A 9 -6.89 -2.32 -15.86
CA LYS A 9 -5.66 -2.69 -16.58
C LYS A 9 -4.81 -1.48 -16.97
N LYS A 10 -5.43 -0.38 -17.43
CA LYS A 10 -4.73 0.87 -17.77
C LYS A 10 -4.08 1.53 -16.55
N ARG A 11 -4.74 1.48 -15.39
CA ARG A 11 -4.21 2.02 -14.13
C ARG A 11 -3.02 1.22 -13.61
N TYR A 12 -3.09 -0.12 -13.67
CA TYR A 12 -1.97 -0.99 -13.29
C TYR A 12 -0.74 -0.82 -14.18
N GLY A 13 -0.92 -0.64 -15.49
CA GLY A 13 0.20 -0.36 -16.40
C GLY A 13 0.96 0.92 -16.03
N TRP A 14 0.24 1.97 -15.62
CA TRP A 14 0.85 3.21 -15.13
C TRP A 14 1.60 3.03 -13.79
N LEU A 15 1.05 2.22 -12.86
CA LEU A 15 1.75 1.89 -11.61
C LEU A 15 3.08 1.16 -11.86
N ILE A 16 3.08 0.19 -12.78
CA ILE A 16 4.29 -0.56 -13.13
C ILE A 16 5.32 0.38 -13.76
N PHE A 17 4.90 1.25 -14.67
CA PHE A 17 5.79 2.25 -15.27
C PHE A 17 6.46 3.15 -14.22
N PHE A 18 5.69 3.70 -13.28
CA PHE A 18 6.25 4.50 -12.17
C PHE A 18 7.17 3.68 -11.27
N ALA A 19 6.83 2.42 -10.97
CA ALA A 19 7.67 1.54 -10.18
C ALA A 19 9.02 1.32 -10.89
N THR A 20 9.01 0.95 -12.17
CA THR A 20 10.22 0.74 -12.97
C THR A 20 11.06 2.00 -13.05
N LEU A 21 10.44 3.16 -13.33
CA LEU A 21 11.16 4.44 -13.39
C LEU A 21 11.81 4.80 -12.05
N ASN A 22 11.11 4.58 -10.94
CA ASN A 22 11.63 4.85 -9.60
C ASN A 22 12.80 3.92 -9.25
N TRP A 23 12.70 2.62 -9.57
CA TRP A 23 13.80 1.67 -9.41
C TRP A 23 15.01 2.00 -10.29
N LEU A 24 14.77 2.52 -11.49
CA LEU A 24 15.84 2.98 -12.38
C LEU A 24 16.54 4.22 -11.82
N ALA A 25 15.80 5.13 -11.18
CA ALA A 25 16.37 6.26 -10.46
C ALA A 25 17.22 5.81 -9.26
N ILE A 26 16.77 4.81 -8.48
CA ILE A 26 17.56 4.21 -7.40
C ILE A 26 18.87 3.63 -7.96
N ALA A 27 18.81 2.86 -9.05
CA ALA A 27 20.00 2.28 -9.68
C ALA A 27 20.98 3.35 -10.17
N LEU A 28 20.47 4.44 -10.76
CA LEU A 28 21.29 5.59 -11.18
C LEU A 28 21.97 6.27 -9.99
N VAL A 29 21.25 6.50 -8.89
CA VAL A 29 21.84 7.10 -7.69
C VAL A 29 22.94 6.22 -7.12
N ILE A 30 22.71 4.90 -7.01
CA ILE A 30 23.73 3.95 -6.54
C ILE A 30 24.97 3.93 -7.46
N TRP A 31 24.77 4.07 -8.77
CA TRP A 31 25.88 3.99 -9.74
C TRP A 31 26.67 5.29 -9.90
N LYS A 32 26.01 6.44 -9.79
CA LYS A 32 26.60 7.75 -10.08
C LYS A 32 26.96 8.58 -8.86
N VAL A 33 26.37 8.29 -7.70
CA VAL A 33 26.49 9.15 -6.54
C VAL A 33 27.23 8.41 -5.44
N ASP A 34 28.35 8.99 -5.00
CA ASP A 34 29.11 8.44 -3.87
C ASP A 34 28.28 8.52 -2.58
N PRO A 35 28.25 7.47 -1.76
CA PRO A 35 27.44 7.42 -0.54
C PRO A 35 27.82 8.50 0.47
N GLU A 36 29.04 9.03 0.38
CA GLU A 36 29.52 10.14 1.23
C GLU A 36 28.98 11.50 0.79
N THR A 37 28.69 11.71 -0.50
CA THR A 37 28.11 12.99 -0.98
C THR A 37 26.61 13.09 -0.71
N ILE A 38 25.89 11.98 -0.56
CA ILE A 38 24.44 11.97 -0.27
C ILE A 38 24.14 12.30 1.20
N LYS A 39 25.10 12.02 2.08
CA LYS A 39 24.91 11.98 3.54
C LYS A 39 24.66 13.36 4.17
N ASP A 40 25.10 14.42 3.49
CA ASP A 40 25.07 15.80 4.01
C ASP A 40 24.24 16.76 3.15
N PHE A 41 23.43 16.24 2.22
CA PHE A 41 22.74 17.09 1.24
C PHE A 41 21.64 18.00 1.83
N ILE A 42 21.08 17.62 3.00
CA ILE A 42 19.99 18.37 3.66
C ILE A 42 20.20 18.48 5.18
N LEU A 43 20.64 17.39 5.83
CA LEU A 43 20.97 17.34 7.26
C LEU A 43 22.25 16.50 7.40
N PRO A 44 23.25 16.93 8.19
CA PRO A 44 24.48 16.19 8.36
C PRO A 44 24.18 14.80 8.94
N GLY A 45 24.63 13.76 8.25
CA GLY A 45 24.37 12.37 8.64
C GLY A 45 22.99 11.80 8.24
N SER A 46 22.16 12.54 7.50
CA SER A 46 20.82 12.10 7.10
C SER A 46 20.77 11.66 5.64
N TYR A 47 20.48 10.37 5.43
CA TYR A 47 20.27 9.78 4.10
C TYR A 47 18.89 10.09 3.48
N MET A 48 18.26 11.21 3.86
CA MET A 48 16.88 11.52 3.50
C MET A 48 16.52 11.42 2.00
N PRO A 49 17.35 11.91 1.06
CA PRO A 49 17.07 11.75 -0.37
C PRO A 49 16.97 10.27 -0.77
N MET A 50 17.86 9.44 -0.21
CA MET A 50 17.87 8.00 -0.43
C MET A 50 16.66 7.33 0.26
N THR A 51 16.32 7.74 1.50
CA THR A 51 15.14 7.24 2.20
C THR A 51 13.87 7.50 1.39
N ILE A 52 13.69 8.69 0.82
CA ILE A 52 12.50 9.03 0.02
C ILE A 52 12.45 8.20 -1.27
N LEU A 53 13.59 8.00 -1.92
CA LEU A 53 13.68 7.14 -3.11
C LEU A 53 13.30 5.70 -2.78
N VAL A 54 13.90 5.12 -1.75
CA VAL A 54 13.61 3.76 -1.28
C VAL A 54 12.16 3.64 -0.82
N MET A 55 11.66 4.61 -0.07
CA MET A 55 10.26 4.69 0.37
C MET A 55 9.32 4.68 -0.84
N GLY A 56 9.62 5.49 -1.86
CA GLY A 56 8.88 5.49 -3.12
C GLY A 56 8.88 4.13 -3.80
N GLY A 57 10.06 3.51 -3.96
CA GLY A 57 10.21 2.21 -4.61
C GLY A 57 9.45 1.10 -3.88
N VAL A 58 9.57 1.06 -2.56
CA VAL A 58 8.85 0.14 -1.67
C VAL A 58 7.34 0.38 -1.75
N PHE A 59 6.89 1.64 -1.73
CA PHE A 59 5.49 2.00 -1.90
C PHE A 59 4.89 1.52 -3.21
N TRP A 60 5.59 1.74 -4.33
CA TRP A 60 5.11 1.31 -5.64
C TRP A 60 5.04 -0.22 -5.73
N LEU A 61 6.04 -0.94 -5.19
CA LEU A 61 6.03 -2.40 -5.11
C LEU A 61 4.87 -2.92 -4.26
N LEU A 62 4.68 -2.40 -3.04
CA LEU A 62 3.59 -2.79 -2.15
C LEU A 62 2.22 -2.43 -2.75
N SER A 63 2.13 -1.33 -3.49
CA SER A 63 0.89 -0.92 -4.16
C SER A 63 0.48 -1.90 -5.26
N ILE A 64 1.46 -2.45 -5.98
CA ILE A 64 1.24 -3.51 -6.96
C ILE A 64 0.90 -4.81 -6.23
N LEU A 65 1.67 -5.19 -5.20
CA LEU A 65 1.50 -6.43 -4.46
C LEU A 65 0.13 -6.53 -3.75
N PHE A 66 -0.28 -5.50 -3.03
CA PHE A 66 -1.56 -5.47 -2.32
C PHE A 66 -2.74 -5.00 -3.16
N LEU A 67 -2.48 -4.65 -4.43
CA LEU A 67 -3.45 -4.07 -5.37
C LEU A 67 -4.21 -2.87 -4.74
N SER A 68 -3.60 -2.19 -3.77
CA SER A 68 -4.24 -1.19 -2.91
C SER A 68 -3.23 -0.17 -2.41
N ALA A 69 -3.36 1.06 -2.89
CA ALA A 69 -2.50 2.17 -2.48
C ALA A 69 -2.63 2.48 -0.98
N ALA A 70 -3.83 2.39 -0.40
CA ALA A 70 -4.04 2.68 1.02
C ALA A 70 -3.29 1.68 1.92
N ARG A 71 -3.37 0.38 1.62
CA ARG A 71 -2.63 -0.65 2.37
C ARG A 71 -1.14 -0.49 2.17
N ALA A 72 -0.70 -0.30 0.93
CA ALA A 72 0.70 -0.09 0.61
C ALA A 72 1.32 1.10 1.35
N LEU A 73 0.60 2.22 1.46
CA LEU A 73 1.06 3.41 2.18
C LEU A 73 1.28 3.11 3.66
N TRP A 74 0.33 2.44 4.32
CA TRP A 74 0.46 2.04 5.73
C TRP A 74 1.68 1.14 5.97
N TRP A 75 1.86 0.12 5.13
CA TRP A 75 3.00 -0.79 5.23
C TRP A 75 4.33 -0.09 4.92
N THR A 76 4.35 0.79 3.93
CA THR A 76 5.55 1.58 3.59
C THR A 76 5.93 2.49 4.74
N MET A 77 4.98 3.23 5.32
CA MET A 77 5.23 4.10 6.47
C MET A 77 5.81 3.32 7.66
N GLY A 78 5.23 2.17 7.98
CA GLY A 78 5.76 1.31 9.05
C GLY A 78 7.17 0.82 8.77
N LEU A 79 7.47 0.41 7.52
CA LEU A 79 8.82 0.03 7.13
C LEU A 79 9.80 1.20 7.23
N THR A 80 9.42 2.38 6.72
CA THR A 80 10.25 3.59 6.74
C THR A 80 10.58 4.01 8.16
N ILE A 81 9.60 4.01 9.07
CA ILE A 81 9.81 4.31 10.49
C ILE A 81 10.80 3.32 11.10
N PHE A 82 10.68 2.03 10.81
CA PHE A 82 11.62 1.02 11.29
C PHE A 82 13.04 1.23 10.74
N LEU A 83 13.18 1.53 9.45
CA LEU A 83 14.49 1.82 8.85
C LEU A 83 15.13 3.07 9.45
N GLU A 84 14.38 4.16 9.62
CA GLU A 84 14.88 5.38 10.25
C GLU A 84 15.34 5.11 11.69
N LEU A 85 14.53 4.41 12.51
CA LEU A 85 14.95 3.97 13.84
C LEU A 85 16.26 3.19 13.80
N ARG A 86 16.43 2.30 12.82
CA ARG A 86 17.66 1.50 12.63
C ARG A 86 18.86 2.37 12.28
N ILE A 87 18.68 3.38 11.42
CA ILE A 87 19.74 4.34 11.04
C ILE A 87 20.19 5.17 12.24
N PHE A 88 19.26 5.62 13.08
CA PHE A 88 19.57 6.36 14.32
C PHE A 88 20.13 5.48 15.46
N GLY A 89 20.34 4.18 15.23
CA GLY A 89 20.86 3.25 16.25
C GLY A 89 19.84 2.85 17.33
N LEU A 90 18.60 3.34 17.24
CA LEU A 90 17.49 3.02 18.14
C LEU A 90 16.71 1.77 17.69
N GLY A 91 16.91 1.32 16.46
CA GLY A 91 16.19 0.22 15.84
C GLY A 91 16.73 -1.15 16.26
N THR A 92 16.13 -1.74 17.29
CA THR A 92 16.37 -3.13 17.68
C THR A 92 15.41 -4.08 16.95
N PRO A 93 15.73 -5.39 16.85
CA PRO A 93 14.79 -6.38 16.30
C PRO A 93 13.44 -6.41 17.03
N ILE A 94 13.44 -6.14 18.34
CA ILE A 94 12.22 -6.06 19.15
C ILE A 94 11.34 -4.86 18.73
N ASN A 95 11.94 -3.71 18.42
CA ASN A 95 11.20 -2.54 17.90
C ASN A 95 10.56 -2.86 16.55
N GLY A 96 11.27 -3.61 15.69
CA GLY A 96 10.72 -4.11 14.44
C GLY A 96 9.51 -5.02 14.65
N LEU A 97 9.60 -5.96 15.60
CA LEU A 97 8.49 -6.84 15.94
C LEU A 97 7.27 -6.06 16.49
N MET A 98 7.50 -5.03 17.30
CA MET A 98 6.43 -4.16 17.81
C MET A 98 5.73 -3.39 16.69
N ILE A 99 6.50 -2.80 15.76
CA ILE A 99 5.95 -2.10 14.60
C ILE A 99 5.15 -3.05 13.72
N LEU A 100 5.67 -4.27 13.46
CA LEU A 100 4.96 -5.30 12.69
C LEU A 100 3.65 -5.72 13.38
N GLY A 101 3.68 -5.91 14.70
CA GLY A 101 2.49 -6.24 15.48
C GLY A 101 1.42 -5.14 15.41
N LEU A 102 1.84 -3.87 15.46
CA LEU A 102 0.95 -2.72 15.34
C LEU A 102 0.32 -2.64 13.94
N LEU A 103 1.12 -2.82 12.89
CA LEU A 103 0.65 -2.84 11.50
C LEU A 103 -0.36 -3.98 11.26
N MET A 104 -0.06 -5.18 11.73
CA MET A 104 -0.96 -6.34 11.60
C MET A 104 -2.26 -6.14 12.38
N SER A 105 -2.19 -5.61 13.59
CA SER A 105 -3.38 -5.32 14.40
C SER A 105 -4.28 -4.29 13.71
N TRP A 106 -3.70 -3.27 13.10
CA TRP A 106 -4.43 -2.27 12.32
C TRP A 106 -5.09 -2.88 11.08
N GLU A 107 -4.37 -3.73 10.33
CA GLU A 107 -4.91 -4.40 9.14
C GLU A 107 -6.11 -5.31 9.51
N LEU A 108 -6.01 -6.06 10.61
CA LEU A 108 -7.10 -6.91 11.11
C LEU A 108 -8.32 -6.08 11.54
N TYR A 109 -8.11 -4.98 12.25
CA TYR A 109 -9.19 -4.08 12.66
C TYR A 109 -9.86 -3.41 11.45
N ALA A 110 -9.07 -2.93 10.49
CA ALA A 110 -9.57 -2.33 9.25
C ALA A 110 -10.36 -3.34 8.41
N TYR A 111 -9.95 -4.61 8.40
CA TYR A 111 -10.70 -5.68 7.74
C TYR A 111 -12.05 -5.95 8.44
N LYS A 112 -12.04 -6.10 9.77
CA LYS A 112 -13.25 -6.38 10.55
C LYS A 112 -14.28 -5.26 10.45
N SER A 113 -13.84 -4.00 10.55
CA SER A 113 -14.72 -2.82 10.42
C SER A 113 -15.39 -2.73 9.05
N ARG A 114 -14.67 -3.03 7.95
CA ARG A 114 -15.26 -3.09 6.60
C ARG A 114 -16.31 -4.19 6.48
N ALA A 115 -16.04 -5.37 7.04
CA ALA A 115 -16.96 -6.50 7.03
C ALA A 115 -18.25 -6.23 7.85
N GLN A 116 -18.12 -5.53 8.98
CA GLN A 116 -19.27 -5.12 9.78
C GLN A 116 -20.12 -4.09 9.04
N LYS A 117 -19.48 -3.08 8.42
CA LYS A 117 -20.17 -2.07 7.62
C LYS A 117 -20.90 -2.64 6.41
N SER A 118 -20.40 -3.72 5.80
CA SER A 118 -21.12 -4.41 4.71
C SER A 118 -22.34 -5.20 5.19
N LYS A 119 -22.30 -5.76 6.41
CA LYS A 119 -23.46 -6.44 7.02
C LYS A 119 -24.56 -5.45 7.39
N GLU A 120 -24.20 -4.31 7.96
CA GLU A 120 -25.14 -3.26 8.38
C GLU A 120 -25.84 -2.58 7.20
N LYS A 121 -25.18 -2.55 6.02
CA LYS A 121 -25.76 -2.00 4.78
C LYS A 121 -26.75 -2.93 4.05
N GLY A 122 -27.12 -4.08 4.64
CA GLY A 122 -28.20 -4.93 4.14
C GLY A 122 -27.93 -5.62 2.79
N MET A 123 -26.68 -5.97 2.48
CA MET A 123 -26.40 -6.86 1.35
C MET A 123 -26.44 -8.30 1.85
N ASP A 124 -27.65 -8.81 2.02
CA ASP A 124 -27.92 -10.22 2.28
C ASP A 124 -27.68 -11.02 0.99
N PRO A 125 -26.80 -12.05 0.95
CA PRO A 125 -26.55 -12.83 -0.27
C PRO A 125 -27.76 -13.63 -0.76
N GLY A 126 -28.91 -13.59 -0.07
CA GLY A 126 -30.15 -14.26 -0.45
C GLY A 126 -31.18 -13.43 -1.25
N SER A 127 -31.00 -12.13 -1.43
CA SER A 127 -32.08 -11.26 -1.98
C SER A 127 -32.18 -11.24 -3.51
N LEU A 128 -31.34 -11.96 -4.25
CA LEU A 128 -31.41 -12.02 -5.72
C LEU A 128 -32.51 -12.95 -6.26
N GLY A 129 -33.20 -13.70 -5.39
CA GLY A 129 -34.26 -14.63 -5.78
C GLY A 129 -35.71 -14.11 -5.66
N ASP A 130 -36.01 -13.22 -4.69
CA ASP A 130 -37.41 -12.92 -4.33
C ASP A 130 -38.05 -11.76 -5.12
N THR A 131 -37.28 -11.03 -5.94
CA THR A 131 -37.83 -9.87 -6.67
C THR A 131 -38.49 -10.24 -8.00
N ARG A 132 -38.24 -11.43 -8.55
CA ARG A 132 -38.91 -11.91 -9.77
C ARG A 132 -40.32 -12.44 -9.52
N ASP A 133 -40.55 -13.09 -8.38
CA ASP A 133 -41.83 -13.76 -8.12
C ASP A 133 -42.93 -12.80 -7.67
N ARG A 134 -42.55 -11.62 -7.16
CA ARG A 134 -43.50 -10.60 -6.73
C ARG A 134 -44.12 -9.80 -7.88
N GLN A 135 -43.47 -9.72 -9.04
CA GLN A 135 -44.01 -9.07 -10.24
C GLN A 135 -45.05 -9.94 -10.96
N VAL A 136 -44.95 -11.27 -10.88
CA VAL A 136 -45.90 -12.19 -11.53
C VAL A 136 -47.23 -12.27 -10.78
N ARG A 137 -47.23 -12.01 -9.46
CA ARG A 137 -48.43 -12.16 -8.61
C ARG A 137 -49.35 -10.93 -8.57
N ILE A 138 -48.93 -9.79 -9.14
CA ILE A 138 -49.70 -8.53 -9.16
C ILE A 138 -50.14 -8.19 -10.60
N GLY A 139 -49.87 -9.08 -11.56
CA GLY A 139 -50.23 -8.94 -12.97
C GLY A 139 -51.17 -10.04 -13.47
N VAL A 140 -52.21 -10.37 -12.69
CA VAL A 140 -53.39 -11.13 -13.14
C VAL A 140 -54.64 -10.44 -12.64
#